data_AF-A0A5J6QB41-F1
#
_entry.id   AF-A0A5J6QB41-F1
#
_cell.length_a   1.000
_cell.length_b   1.000
_cell.length_c   1.000
_cell.angle_alpha   90.00
_cell.angle_beta   90.00
_cell.angle_gamma   90.00
#
_symmetry.space_group_name_H-M   'P 1'
#
loop_
_entity.id
_entity.type
_entity.pdbx_description
1 polymer ?
#
loop_
_entity_poly.entity_id
_entity_poly.type
_entity_poly.pdbx_seq_one_letter_code
_entity_poly.pdbx_strand_id
1 'polypeptide(L)' 'MPILFSVLLITAGYWSLRHMSLLQMDQAAMLPFADDPDAAKRVEKETGRACLPEHLAQQTALQA' A
#
# COMPACT_ATOMS: atom_id res chain seq x y z
N MET A 1 -17.57 -26.42 -3.65
CA MET A 1 -18.51 -25.46 -3.03
C MET A 1 -18.00 -24.04 -3.23
N PRO A 2 -18.27 -23.41 -4.39
CA PRO A 2 -17.72 -22.10 -4.74
C PRO A 2 -18.13 -20.99 -3.76
N ILE A 3 -19.30 -21.12 -3.13
CA ILE A 3 -19.82 -20.14 -2.16
C ILE A 3 -18.91 -20.02 -0.93
N LEU A 4 -18.41 -21.14 -0.38
CA LEU A 4 -17.50 -21.11 0.76
C LEU A 4 -16.17 -20.43 0.41
N PHE A 5 -15.69 -20.64 -0.82
CA PHE A 5 -14.47 -20.02 -1.32
C PHE A 5 -14.65 -18.50 -1.49
N SER A 6 -15.79 -18.07 -2.03
CA SER A 6 -16.13 -16.64 -2.13
C SER A 6 -16.22 -15.98 -0.75
N VAL A 7 -16.89 -16.63 0.21
CA VAL A 7 -16.99 -16.11 1.59
C VAL A 7 -15.60 -16.00 2.23
N LEU A 8 -14.75 -17.01 2.06
CA LEU A 8 -13.37 -17.00 2.57
C LEU A 8 -12.54 -15.84 1.98
N LEU A 9 -12.65 -15.59 0.67
CA LEU A 9 -11.91 -14.50 0.02
C LEU A 9 -12.37 -13.13 0.49
N ILE A 10 -13.68 -12.95 0.67
CA ILE A 10 -14.26 -11.69 1.15
C ILE A 10 -13.81 -11.42 2.59
N THR A 11 -13.86 -12.41 3.47
CA THR A 11 -13.45 -12.22 4.87
C THR A 11 -11.95 -12.01 5.01
N ALA A 12 -11.13 -12.73 4.24
CA ALA A 12 -9.69 -12.53 4.20
C ALA A 12 -9.32 -11.13 3.68
N GLY A 13 -9.94 -10.69 2.57
CA GLY A 13 -9.75 -9.34 2.04
C GLY A 13 -10.15 -8.27 3.06
N TYR A 14 -11.33 -8.40 3.66
CA TYR A 14 -11.80 -7.48 4.69
C TYR A 14 -10.84 -7.39 5.89
N TRP A 15 -10.29 -8.52 6.34
CA TRP A 15 -9.36 -8.54 7.47
C TRP A 15 -8.02 -7.89 7.13
N SER A 16 -7.52 -8.12 5.90
CA SER A 16 -6.29 -7.54 5.38
C SER A 16 -6.40 -6.02 5.24
N LEU A 17 -7.51 -5.52 4.68
CA LEU A 17 -7.79 -4.08 4.57
C LEU A 17 -7.98 -3.43 5.95
N ARG A 18 -8.57 -4.14 6.91
CA ARG A 18 -8.80 -3.63 8.27
C ARG A 18 -7.51 -3.46 9.09
N HIS A 19 -6.49 -4.26 8.82
CA HIS A 19 -5.19 -4.17 9.52
C HIS A 19 -4.19 -3.25 8.80
N MET A 20 -4.50 -2.82 7.57
CA MET A 20 -3.63 -1.93 6.81
C MET A 20 -3.55 -0.57 7.50
N SER A 21 -2.34 -0.16 7.87
CA SER A 21 -2.12 1.14 8.48
C SER A 21 -2.29 2.26 7.46
N LEU A 22 -2.70 3.46 7.92
CA LEU A 22 -2.78 4.65 7.07
C LEU A 22 -1.47 4.92 6.33
N LEU A 23 -0.33 4.62 6.95
CA LEU A 23 1.00 4.77 6.36
C LEU A 23 1.22 3.80 5.17
N GLN A 24 0.76 2.55 5.30
CA GLN A 24 0.85 1.58 4.21
C GLN A 24 -0.08 1.94 3.04
N MET A 25 -1.27 2.46 3.33
CA MET A 25 -2.19 2.93 2.29
C MET A 25 -1.59 4.10 1.51
N ASP A 26 -0.96 5.04 2.21
CA ASP A 26 -0.33 6.22 1.61
C ASP A 26 0.87 5.82 0.73
N GLN A 27 1.68 4.86 1.19
CA GLN A 27 2.76 4.30 0.37
C GLN A 27 2.24 3.53 -0.85
N ALA A 28 1.15 2.78 -0.71
CA ALA A 28 0.53 2.08 -1.84
C ALA A 28 -0.02 3.08 -2.88
N ALA A 29 -0.51 4.24 -2.46
CA ALA A 29 -0.92 5.31 -3.35
C ALA A 29 0.25 5.98 -4.10
N MET A 30 1.47 5.88 -3.55
CA MET A 30 2.71 6.34 -4.18
C MET A 30 3.30 5.34 -5.18
N LEU A 31 2.84 4.08 -5.21
CA LEU A 31 3.36 3.01 -6.08
C LEU A 31 3.34 3.34 -7.59
N PRO A 32 2.31 4.01 -8.15
CA PRO A 32 2.31 4.43 -9.56
C PRO A 32 3.40 5.45 -9.91
N PHE A 33 3.99 6.11 -8.91
CA PHE A 33 5.06 7.09 -9.06
C PHE A 33 6.44 6.50 -8.71
N ALA A 34 6.52 5.22 -8.33
CA ALA A 34 7.78 4.57 -7.97
C ALA A 34 8.76 4.48 -9.16
N ASP A 35 8.22 4.28 -10.37
CA ASP A 35 9.03 4.19 -11.61
C ASP A 35 9.55 5.56 -12.11
N ASP A 36 8.98 6.67 -11.64
CA ASP A 36 9.37 8.03 -12.04
C ASP A 36 9.74 8.88 -10.80
N PRO A 37 11.04 9.00 -10.48
CA PRO A 37 11.50 9.71 -9.29
C PRO A 37 11.20 11.22 -9.33
N ASP A 38 11.04 11.82 -10.51
CA ASP A 38 10.66 13.24 -10.64
C ASP A 38 9.17 13.42 -10.37
N ALA A 39 8.32 12.48 -10.80
CA ALA A 39 6.92 12.44 -10.43
C ALA A 39 6.73 12.21 -8.92
N ALA A 40 7.49 11.29 -8.32
CA ALA A 40 7.46 11.06 -6.86
C ALA A 40 7.80 12.33 -6.07
N LYS A 41 8.85 13.05 -6.45
CA LYS A 41 9.23 14.34 -5.82
C LYS A 41 8.15 15.41 -5.95
N ARG A 42 7.45 15.45 -7.10
CA ARG A 42 6.34 16.38 -7.29
C ARG A 42 5.15 16.05 -6.40
N VAL A 43 4.76 14.78 -6.33
CA VAL A 43 3.65 14.32 -5.49
C VAL A 43 3.98 14.51 -4.01
N GLU A 44 5.23 14.27 -3.58
CA GLU A 44 5.68 14.58 -2.22
C GLU A 44 5.60 16.08 -1.92
N LYS A 45 6.01 16.94 -2.85
CA LYS A 45 5.93 18.41 -2.69
C LYS A 45 4.48 18.91 -2.66
N GLU A 46 3.60 18.32 -3.46
CA GLU A 46 2.19 18.71 -3.56
C GLU A 46 1.35 18.17 -2.38
N THR A 47 1.65 16.96 -1.91
CA THR A 47 0.87 16.26 -0.87
C THR A 47 1.48 16.38 0.52
N GLY A 48 2.74 16.82 0.62
CA GLY A 48 3.50 16.91 1.88
C GLY A 48 3.85 15.56 2.50
N ARG A 49 3.73 14.47 1.74
CA ARG A 49 3.90 13.09 2.20
C ARG A 49 5.20 12.52 1.66
N ALA A 50 6.08 12.14 2.57
CA ALA A 50 7.40 11.61 2.24
C ALA A 50 7.26 10.29 1.48
N CYS A 51 7.88 10.22 0.30
CA CYS A 51 7.96 8.97 -0.44
C CYS A 51 9.02 8.10 0.24
N LEU A 52 8.60 7.02 0.91
CA LEU A 52 9.54 6.14 1.60
C LEU A 52 10.39 5.40 0.54
N PRO A 53 11.71 5.29 0.71
CA PRO A 53 12.56 4.54 -0.20
C PRO A 53 12.05 3.10 -0.38
N GLU A 54 12.08 2.56 -1.61
CA GLU A 54 11.47 1.26 -1.95
C GLU A 54 11.89 0.12 -1.01
N HIS A 55 13.16 0.12 -0.56
CA HIS A 55 13.69 -0.88 0.36
C HIS A 55 13.02 -0.85 1.75
N LEU A 56 12.63 0.33 2.23
CA LEU A 56 11.97 0.53 3.52
C LEU A 56 10.46 0.25 3.43
N ALA A 57 9.83 0.58 2.30
CA ALA A 57 8.43 0.23 2.04
C ALA A 57 8.24 -1.29 1.99
N GLN A 58 9.14 -2.00 1.31
CA GLN A 58 9.10 -3.45 1.18
C GLN A 58 9.38 -4.17 2.52
N GLN A 59 10.29 -3.64 3.34
CA GLN A 59 10.51 -4.15 4.70
C GLN A 59 9.27 -3.97 5.59
N THR A 60 8.60 -2.82 5.50
CA THR A 60 7.36 -2.55 6.25
C THR A 60 6.22 -3.46 5.81
N ALA A 61 6.13 -3.81 4.52
CA ALA A 61 5.15 -4.74 3.99
C ALA A 61 5.42 -6.20 4.36
N LEU A 62 6.69 -6.59 4.52
CA LEU A 62 7.09 -7.92 4.98
C LEU A 62 6.96 -8.12 6.50
N GLN A 63 6.97 -7.03 7.27
CA GLN A 63 6.90 -7.05 8.75
C GLN A 63 5.48 -6.83 9.31
N ALA A 64 4.49 -6.59 8.46
CA ALA A 64 3.08 -6.41 8.84
C ALA A 64 2.25 -7.66 8.55
#